data_AF-A0A388QNZ9-F1
#
_entry.id   AF-A0A388QNZ9-F1
#
_cell.length_a   1.000
_cell.length_b   1.000
_cell.length_c   1.000
_cell.angle_alpha   90.00
_cell.angle_beta   90.00
_cell.angle_gamma   90.00
#
_symmetry.space_group_name_H-M   'P 1'
#
loop_
_entity.id
_entity.type
_entity.pdbx_description
1 polymer ?
#
loop_
_entity_poly.entity_id
_entity_poly.type
_entity_poly.pdbx_seq_one_letter_code
_entity_poly.pdbx_strand_id
1 'polypeptide(L)' 'MYLKSLVNQSVIISKANVSLTLKKNELIHTEHSHKYKLSQIRELMHQTGFNIKNTWLDENNHFALTLVSKNT' A
#
# COMPACT_ATOMS: atom_id res chain seq x y z
N MET A 1 -0.63 7.97 -1.05
CA MET A 1 -1.01 9.07 -1.97
C MET A 1 -2.22 9.81 -1.43
N TYR A 2 -2.36 11.09 -1.75
CA TYR A 2 -3.51 11.91 -1.34
C TYR A 2 -4.02 12.76 -2.50
N LEU A 3 -5.33 12.95 -2.54
CA LEU A 3 -5.96 14.04 -3.28
C LEU A 3 -6.20 15.22 -2.34
N LYS A 4 -5.94 16.43 -2.81
CA LYS A 4 -6.10 17.65 -2.02
C LYS A 4 -7.20 18.52 -2.62
N SER A 5 -8.16 18.91 -1.80
CA SER A 5 -9.15 19.91 -2.17
C SER A 5 -8.48 21.28 -2.29
N LEU A 6 -8.53 21.94 -3.45
CA LEU A 6 -7.91 23.27 -3.62
C LEU A 6 -8.83 24.43 -3.19
N VAL A 7 -10.12 24.15 -3.04
CA VAL A 7 -11.17 25.09 -2.60
C VAL A 7 -12.12 24.39 -1.62
N ASN A 8 -13.06 25.13 -1.04
CA ASN A 8 -14.20 24.48 -0.39
C ASN A 8 -15.11 23.92 -1.50
N GLN A 9 -15.43 22.64 -1.47
CA GLN A 9 -16.25 21.98 -2.49
C GLN A 9 -17.34 21.13 -1.83
N SER A 10 -18.50 21.08 -2.47
CA SER A 10 -19.60 20.18 -2.10
C SER A 10 -19.76 19.15 -3.22
N VAL A 11 -19.77 17.87 -2.83
CA VAL A 11 -19.86 16.74 -3.76
C VAL A 11 -21.12 15.96 -3.43
N ILE A 12 -21.95 15.73 -4.44
CA ILE A 12 -23.18 14.93 -4.33
C ILE A 12 -22.98 13.64 -5.12
N ILE A 13 -23.11 12.50 -4.44
CA ILE A 13 -23.06 11.16 -5.02
C ILE A 13 -24.48 10.59 -4.98
N SER A 14 -25.31 10.99 -5.95
CA SER A 14 -26.76 10.77 -5.91
C SER A 14 -27.16 9.30 -5.81
N LYS A 15 -26.46 8.39 -6.52
CA LYS A 15 -26.75 6.94 -6.46
C LYS A 15 -26.51 6.33 -5.08
N ALA A 16 -25.62 6.93 -4.29
CA ALA A 16 -25.34 6.49 -2.92
C ALA A 16 -26.15 7.28 -1.87
N ASN A 17 -26.96 8.26 -2.29
CA ASN A 17 -27.62 9.23 -1.41
C ASN A 17 -26.65 9.91 -0.42
N VAL A 18 -25.44 10.24 -0.87
CA VAL A 18 -24.42 10.90 -0.06
C VAL A 18 -24.19 12.32 -0.58
N SER A 19 -24.16 13.27 0.35
CA SER A 19 -23.65 14.61 0.12
C SER A 19 -22.53 14.87 1.12
N LEU A 20 -21.39 15.34 0.63
CA LEU A 20 -20.22 15.63 1.46
C LEU A 20 -19.61 16.97 1.09
N THR A 21 -18.99 17.62 2.06
CA THR A 21 -18.25 18.87 1.87
C THR A 21 -16.79 18.62 2.20
N LEU A 22 -15.91 19.03 1.30
CA LEU A 22 -14.46 19.01 1.52
C LEU A 22 -13.99 20.44 1.67
N LYS A 23 -13.31 20.74 2.77
CA LYS A 23 -12.74 22.06 3.01
C LYS A 23 -11.54 22.29 2.10
N LYS A 24 -11.22 23.55 1.82
CA LYS A 24 -9.96 23.94 1.17
C LYS A 24 -8.80 23.34 1.96
N ASN A 25 -7.89 22.71 1.22
CA ASN A 25 -6.73 21.96 1.69
C ASN A 25 -7.00 20.63 2.39
N GLU A 26 -8.26 20.19 2.53
CA GLU A 26 -8.58 18.87 3.05
C GLU A 26 -8.00 17.78 2.15
N LEU A 27 -7.46 16.72 2.76
CA LEU A 27 -6.80 15.62 2.09
C LEU A 27 -7.67 14.37 2.14
N ILE A 28 -7.88 13.75 0.98
CA ILE A 28 -8.45 12.41 0.86
C ILE A 28 -7.30 11.45 0.65
N HIS A 29 -7.13 10.51 1.57
CA HIS A 29 -6.15 9.44 1.40
C HIS A 29 -6.65 8.45 0.35
N THR A 30 -5.81 8.13 -0.64
CA THR A 30 -6.18 7.24 -1.74
C THR A 30 -5.35 5.97 -1.81
N GLU A 31 -4.18 5.92 -1.15
CA GLU A 31 -3.26 4.79 -1.31
C GLU A 31 -2.21 4.72 -0.20
N HIS A 32 -2.00 3.51 0.32
CA HIS A 32 -0.80 3.14 1.07
C HIS A 32 0.16 2.32 0.21
N SER A 33 1.39 2.82 0.03
CA SER A 33 2.48 2.07 -0.63
C SER A 33 3.53 1.68 0.41
N HIS A 34 3.25 0.60 1.13
CA HIS A 34 4.16 0.10 2.16
C HIS A 34 5.47 -0.39 1.54
N LYS A 35 6.59 0.00 2.15
CA LYS A 35 7.93 -0.44 1.77
C LYS A 35 8.43 -1.45 2.80
N TYR A 36 9.16 -2.46 2.33
CA TYR A 36 9.61 -3.57 3.15
C TYR A 36 11.12 -3.64 3.18
N LYS A 37 11.67 -3.88 4.36
CA LYS A 37 13.04 -4.39 4.53
C LYS A 37 13.04 -5.91 4.29
N LEU A 38 14.17 -6.46 3.86
CA LEU A 38 14.34 -7.91 3.70
C LEU A 38 14.07 -8.69 4.99
N SER A 39 14.40 -8.13 6.16
CA SER A 39 14.08 -8.75 7.45
C SER A 39 12.57 -8.88 7.67
N GLN A 40 11.78 -7.88 7.28
CA GLN A 40 10.32 -7.92 7.39
C GLN A 40 9.71 -8.94 6.42
N ILE A 41 10.27 -9.07 5.21
CA ILE A 41 9.85 -10.13 4.27
C ILE A 41 10.13 -11.51 4.88
N ARG A 42 11.32 -11.72 5.47
CA ARG A 42 11.70 -12.97 6.13
C ARG A 42 10.76 -13.33 7.29
N GLU A 43 10.48 -12.36 8.15
CA GLU A 43 9.55 -12.54 9.26
C GLU A 43 8.14 -12.86 8.77
N LEU A 44 7.64 -12.13 7.77
CA LEU A 44 6.33 -12.36 7.18
C LEU A 44 6.20 -13.77 6.59
N MET A 45 7.20 -14.23 5.83
CA MET A 45 7.19 -15.57 5.25
C MET A 45 7.22 -16.65 6.34
N HIS A 46 8.05 -16.47 7.37
CA HIS A 46 8.09 -17.38 8.51
C HIS A 46 6.73 -17.45 9.23
N GLN A 47 6.13 -16.30 9.56
CA GLN A 47 4.83 -16.22 10.25
C GLN A 47 3.69 -16.84 9.42
N THR A 48 3.80 -16.84 8.10
CA THR A 48 2.79 -17.39 7.19
C THR A 48 3.06 -18.83 6.77
N GLY A 49 4.10 -19.48 7.31
CA GLY A 49 4.41 -20.89 7.04
C GLY A 49 5.06 -21.14 5.67
N PHE A 50 5.81 -20.15 5.16
CA PHE A 50 6.57 -20.24 3.92
C PHE A 50 8.08 -20.21 4.17
N ASN A 51 8.79 -21.02 3.40
CA ASN A 51 10.24 -21.05 3.34
C ASN A 51 10.71 -20.22 2.16
N ILE A 52 11.59 -19.25 2.41
CA ILE A 52 12.26 -18.51 1.34
C ILE A 52 13.26 -19.43 0.64
N LYS A 53 13.13 -19.55 -0.68
CA LYS A 53 14.04 -20.33 -1.53
C LYS A 53 15.10 -19.47 -2.16
N ASN A 54 14.73 -18.27 -2.62
CA ASN A 54 15.68 -17.30 -3.12
C ASN A 54 15.09 -15.89 -3.07
N THR A 55 15.96 -14.89 -3.05
CA THR A 55 15.59 -13.48 -3.23
C THR A 55 16.55 -12.84 -4.23
N TRP A 56 16.01 -12.19 -5.25
CA TRP A 56 16.77 -11.38 -6.19
C TRP A 56 16.52 -9.90 -5.92
N LEU A 57 17.59 -9.12 -6.00
CA LEU A 57 17.57 -7.67 -5.87
C LEU A 57 17.96 -7.05 -7.22
N ASP A 58 17.43 -5.88 -7.50
CA ASP A 58 17.99 -5.02 -8.54
C ASP A 58 19.37 -4.47 -8.09
N GLU A 59 20.12 -3.89 -9.02
CA GLU A 59 21.49 -3.42 -8.77
C GLU A 59 21.60 -2.42 -7.60
N ASN A 60 20.54 -1.64 -7.37
CA ASN A 60 20.46 -0.64 -6.31
C ASN A 60 19.78 -1.14 -5.03
N ASN A 61 19.34 -2.41 -4.97
CA ASN A 61 18.60 -3.01 -3.86
C ASN A 61 17.30 -2.25 -3.48
N HIS A 62 16.65 -1.60 -4.44
CA HIS A 62 15.36 -0.91 -4.25
C HIS A 62 14.16 -1.84 -4.42
N PHE A 63 14.33 -2.95 -5.15
CA PHE A 63 13.27 -3.92 -5.39
C PHE A 63 13.75 -5.34 -5.09
N ALA A 64 12.85 -6.14 -4.50
CA ALA A 64 13.13 -7.53 -4.18
C ALA A 64 12.06 -8.45 -4.79
N LEU A 65 12.50 -9.45 -5.56
CA LEU A 65 11.67 -10.58 -5.99
C LEU A 65 12.03 -11.78 -5.10
N THR A 66 11.07 -12.31 -4.35
CA THR A 66 11.31 -13.44 -3.44
C THR A 66 10.52 -14.67 -3.86
N LEU A 67 11.23 -15.75 -4.16
CA LEU A 67 10.64 -17.08 -4.40
C LEU A 67 10.49 -17.82 -3.08
N VAL A 68 9.30 -18.35 -2.82
CA VAL A 68 8.98 -19.10 -1.62
C VAL A 68 8.30 -20.42 -1.93
N SER A 69 8.40 -21.39 -1.01
CA SER A 69 7.59 -22.61 -1.04
C SER A 69 6.87 -22.79 0.28
N LYS A 70 5.75 -23.53 0.26
CA LYS A 70 5.10 -23.98 1.49
C LYS A 70 6.09 -24.78 2.34
N ASN A 71 6.00 -24.65 3.66
CA ASN A 71 6.67 -25.55 4.58
C ASN A 71 6.02 -26.94 4.44
N THR A 72 6.80 -27.92 3.99
CA THR A 72 6.43 -29.35 4.06
C THR A 72 6.53 -29.85 5.47
#